data_AF-A0A968XB29-F1
#
_entry.id   AF-A0A968XB29-F1
#
_cell.length_a   1.000
_cell.length_b   1.000
_cell.length_c   1.000
_cell.angle_alpha   90.00
_cell.angle_beta   90.00
_cell.angle_gamma   90.00
#
_symmetry.space_group_name_H-M   'P 1'
#
loop_
_entity.id
_entity.type
_entity.pdbx_description
1 polymer ?
#
loop_
_entity_poly.entity_id
_entity_poly.type
_entity_poly.pdbx_seq_one_letter_code
_entity_poly.pdbx_strand_id
1 'polypeptide(L)'
;MFSLREFRLAVLLLALGSVFSLVGGSYYLKTPAVWSAIVVIIGVPLFVVGLALQGAELKPAPNTTEESPELEKARSQATETQIQIIKDTTRYQYGLTAHLEPALEKLGLESEEDGTHPKLLNLKETLIDGAYALLLTFGSLDITYETWKEKGRQK
;
A
#
# COMPACT_ATOMS: atom_id res chain seq x y z
N MET A 1 -4.35 -17.85 9.52
CA MET A 1 -3.89 -16.56 10.07
C MET A 1 -4.48 -15.48 9.18
N PHE A 2 -5.38 -14.63 9.70
CA PHE A 2 -6.02 -13.58 8.90
C PHE A 2 -4.94 -12.71 8.23
N SER A 3 -4.83 -12.81 6.92
CA SER A 3 -3.91 -11.99 6.14
C SER A 3 -4.50 -10.57 6.11
N LEU A 4 -3.99 -9.68 6.97
CA LEU A 4 -4.31 -8.23 7.00
C LEU A 4 -3.96 -7.50 5.67
N ARG A 5 -3.49 -8.24 4.67
CA ARG A 5 -2.98 -7.81 3.38
C ARG A 5 -4.00 -7.02 2.55
N GLU A 6 -5.29 -7.25 2.77
CA GLU A 6 -6.38 -6.64 1.98
C GLU A 6 -7.22 -5.62 2.76
N PHE A 7 -6.85 -5.27 3.99
CA PHE A 7 -7.69 -4.40 4.82
C PHE A 7 -7.62 -2.94 4.36
N ARG A 8 -8.65 -2.51 3.63
CA ARG A 8 -8.82 -1.14 3.14
C ARG A 8 -9.42 -0.25 4.24
N LEU A 9 -8.56 0.28 5.10
CA LEU A 9 -8.95 1.18 6.20
C LEU A 9 -9.81 2.35 5.70
N ALA A 10 -9.47 2.95 4.56
CA ALA A 10 -10.27 4.03 3.96
C ALA A 10 -11.75 3.61 3.77
N VAL A 11 -11.98 2.44 3.16
CA VAL A 11 -13.33 1.92 2.90
C VAL A 11 -14.08 1.64 4.21
N LEU A 12 -13.39 1.13 5.23
CA LEU A 12 -14.01 0.90 6.54
C LEU A 12 -14.51 2.21 7.16
N LEU A 13 -13.64 3.23 7.23
CA LEU A 13 -13.99 4.53 7.83
C LEU A 13 -15.08 5.22 7.01
N LEU A 14 -15.03 5.12 5.68
CA LEU A 14 -16.09 5.62 4.81
C LEU A 14 -17.42 4.91 5.07
N ALA A 15 -17.44 3.58 5.18
CA ALA A 15 -18.65 2.83 5.42
C ALA A 15 -19.26 3.19 6.78
N LEU A 16 -18.47 3.12 7.85
CA LEU A 16 -18.91 3.47 9.20
C LEU A 16 -19.35 4.93 9.30
N GLY A 17 -18.55 5.85 8.75
CA GLY A 17 -18.84 7.28 8.74
C GLY A 17 -20.10 7.61 7.95
N SER A 18 -20.32 6.95 6.81
CA SER A 18 -21.54 7.09 6.01
C SER A 18 -22.76 6.61 6.79
N VAL A 19 -22.69 5.42 7.39
CA VAL A 19 -23.81 4.87 8.16
C VAL A 19 -24.15 5.77 9.35
N PHE A 20 -23.15 6.18 10.14
CA PHE A 20 -23.39 7.04 11.30
C PHE A 20 -23.89 8.42 10.90
N SER A 21 -23.35 9.02 9.85
CA SER A 21 -23.80 10.33 9.36
C SER A 21 -25.23 10.28 8.85
N LEU A 22 -25.58 9.28 8.04
CA LEU A 22 -26.91 9.17 7.43
C LEU A 22 -27.98 8.77 8.45
N VAL A 23 -27.72 7.74 9.26
CA VAL A 23 -28.68 7.26 10.27
C VAL A 23 -28.81 8.28 11.39
N GLY A 24 -27.68 8.77 11.92
CA GLY A 24 -27.65 9.80 12.96
C GLY A 24 -28.30 11.09 12.51
N GLY A 25 -27.99 11.55 11.29
CA GLY A 25 -28.58 12.77 10.71
C GLY A 25 -30.07 12.63 10.47
N SER A 26 -30.52 11.51 9.91
CA SER A 26 -31.95 11.23 9.71
C SER A 26 -32.73 11.24 11.02
N TYR A 27 -32.16 10.68 12.08
CA TYR A 27 -32.79 10.66 13.39
C TYR A 27 -32.73 12.03 14.09
N TYR A 28 -31.61 12.75 13.96
CA TYR A 28 -31.44 14.11 14.49
C TYR A 28 -32.45 15.10 13.89
N LEU A 29 -32.70 15.03 12.57
CA LEU A 29 -33.66 15.91 11.89
C LEU A 29 -35.12 15.64 12.31
N LYS A 30 -35.46 14.40 12.68
CA LYS A 30 -36.81 14.01 13.14
C LYS A 30 -37.01 14.30 14.62
N THR A 31 -36.01 13.94 15.43
CA THR A 31 -36.03 14.06 16.89
C THR A 31 -34.65 14.51 17.37
N PRO A 32 -34.41 15.83 17.44
CA PRO A 32 -33.14 16.36 17.94
C PRO A 32 -32.92 15.90 19.38
N ALA A 33 -31.93 15.05 19.60
CA ALA A 33 -31.62 14.44 20.89
C ALA A 33 -30.10 14.35 21.07
N VAL A 34 -29.63 14.32 22.31
CA VAL A 34 -28.18 14.28 22.62
C VAL A 34 -27.49 13.11 21.91
N TRP A 35 -28.10 11.92 21.94
CA TRP A 35 -27.54 10.73 21.28
C TRP A 35 -27.49 10.85 19.75
N SER A 36 -28.50 11.46 19.13
CA SER A 36 -28.54 11.64 17.68
C SER A 36 -27.49 12.65 17.21
N ALA A 37 -27.28 13.70 18.00
CA ALA A 37 -26.21 14.67 17.79
C ALA A 37 -24.81 14.02 17.93
N ILE A 38 -24.58 13.20 18.96
CA ILE A 38 -23.30 12.50 19.17
C ILE A 38 -22.95 11.60 17.98
N VAL A 39 -23.92 10.81 17.49
CA VAL A 39 -23.70 9.91 16.34
C VAL A 39 -23.29 10.70 15.10
N VAL A 40 -23.88 11.87 14.84
CA VAL A 40 -23.50 12.75 13.72
C VAL A 40 -22.09 13.34 13.91
N ILE A 41 -21.78 13.84 15.11
CA ILE A 41 -20.48 14.44 15.44
C ILE A 41 -19.34 13.42 15.31
N ILE A 42 -19.61 12.13 15.52
CA ILE A 42 -18.63 11.05 15.28
C ILE A 42 -18.62 10.62 13.81
N GLY A 43 -19.81 10.48 13.20
CA GLY A 43 -19.96 9.96 11.84
C GLY A 43 -19.31 10.84 10.78
N VAL A 44 -19.52 12.16 10.85
CA VAL A 44 -19.04 13.09 9.82
C VAL A 44 -17.50 13.15 9.79
N PRO A 45 -16.79 13.34 10.92
CA PRO A 45 -15.33 13.26 10.92
C PRO A 45 -14.81 11.90 10.46
N LEU A 46 -15.44 10.79 10.86
CA LEU A 46 -15.05 9.46 10.43
C LEU A 46 -15.14 9.31 8.90
N PHE A 47 -16.21 9.83 8.31
CA PHE A 47 -16.40 9.87 6.87
C PHE A 47 -15.32 10.72 6.17
N VAL A 48 -15.05 11.93 6.68
CA VAL A 48 -14.03 12.83 6.13
C VAL A 48 -12.63 12.22 6.22
N VAL A 49 -12.28 11.61 7.35
CA VAL A 49 -11.01 10.87 7.49
C VAL A 49 -10.95 9.71 6.50
N GLY A 50 -12.06 8.98 6.30
CA GLY A 50 -12.16 7.95 5.29
C GLY A 50 -11.89 8.46 3.87
N LEU A 51 -12.45 9.62 3.50
CA LEU A 51 -12.21 10.26 2.20
C LEU A 51 -10.74 10.69 2.05
N ALA A 52 -10.16 11.27 3.09
CA ALA A 52 -8.75 11.67 3.09
C ALA A 52 -7.83 10.47 2.88
N LEU A 53 -8.07 9.36 3.59
CA LEU A 53 -7.30 8.13 3.41
C LEU A 53 -7.49 7.53 2.02
N GLN A 54 -8.69 7.57 1.46
CA GLN A 54 -8.95 7.07 0.11
C GLN A 54 -8.17 7.86 -0.95
N GLY A 55 -8.07 9.18 -0.80
CA GLY A 55 -7.27 10.03 -1.69
C GLY A 55 -5.76 9.79 -1.57
N ALA A 56 -5.29 9.29 -0.43
CA ALA A 56 -3.89 8.98 -0.17
C ALA A 56 -3.55 7.48 -0.30
N GLU A 57 -4.47 6.66 -0.85
CA GLU A 57 -4.36 5.21 -0.89
C GLU A 57 -3.39 4.75 -1.99
N LEU A 58 -2.31 4.10 -1.59
CA LEU A 58 -1.44 3.34 -2.48
C LEU A 58 -1.88 1.87 -2.45
N LYS A 59 -2.34 1.38 -3.60
CA LYS A 59 -2.84 0.01 -3.75
C LYS A 59 -1.70 -1.01 -3.69
N PRO A 60 -1.91 -2.21 -3.13
CA PRO A 60 -0.96 -3.31 -3.20
C PRO A 60 -0.44 -3.55 -4.62
N ALA A 61 0.86 -3.78 -4.75
CA ALA A 61 1.45 -4.24 -5.99
C ALA A 61 0.90 -5.64 -6.36
N PRO A 62 0.59 -5.89 -7.65
CA PRO A 62 0.22 -7.21 -8.12
C PRO A 62 1.30 -8.24 -7.79
N ASN A 63 0.90 -9.36 -7.18
CA ASN A 63 1.77 -10.50 -6.97
C ASN A 63 1.60 -11.48 -8.14
N THR A 64 2.63 -11.63 -8.98
CA THR A 64 2.62 -12.52 -10.15
C THR A 64 3.41 -13.81 -9.89
N THR A 65 3.47 -14.23 -8.64
CA THR A 65 4.12 -15.47 -8.22
C THR A 65 3.33 -16.68 -8.69
N GLU A 66 4.03 -17.61 -9.35
CA GLU A 66 3.50 -18.94 -9.66
C GLU A 66 3.83 -19.85 -8.48
N GLU A 67 2.80 -20.37 -7.81
CA GLU A 67 2.99 -21.27 -6.67
C GLU A 67 3.58 -22.62 -7.13
N SER A 68 4.67 -23.04 -6.49
CA SER A 68 5.36 -24.31 -6.74
C SER A 68 5.80 -24.92 -5.41
N PRO A 69 5.78 -26.26 -5.25
CA PRO A 69 6.25 -26.91 -4.03
C PRO A 69 7.71 -26.59 -3.67
N GLU A 70 8.54 -26.30 -4.67
CA GLU A 70 9.93 -25.90 -4.46
C GLU A 70 10.03 -24.48 -3.88
N LEU A 71 9.20 -23.56 -4.40
CA LEU A 71 9.12 -22.19 -3.92
C LEU A 71 8.58 -22.11 -2.49
N GLU A 72 7.57 -22.92 -2.17
CA GLU A 72 7.00 -22.99 -0.82
C GLU A 72 8.07 -23.40 0.21
N LYS A 73 8.90 -24.40 -0.13
CA LYS A 73 10.03 -24.79 0.74
C LYS A 73 11.06 -23.68 0.85
N ALA A 74 11.36 -23.01 -0.25
CA ALA A 74 12.37 -21.95 -0.29
C ALA A 74 11.95 -20.67 0.45
N ARG A 75 10.65 -20.41 0.66
CA ARG A 75 10.18 -19.28 1.49
C ARG A 75 10.75 -19.30 2.91
N SER A 76 11.13 -20.48 3.43
CA SER A 76 11.83 -20.60 4.73
C SER A 76 13.23 -19.97 4.75
N GLN A 77 13.83 -19.77 3.58
CA GLN A 77 15.14 -19.14 3.40
C GLN A 77 15.03 -17.60 3.25
N ALA A 78 13.81 -17.06 3.20
CA ALA A 78 13.60 -15.64 3.01
C ALA A 78 14.24 -14.84 4.15
N THR A 79 15.02 -13.83 3.78
CA THR A 79 15.61 -12.89 4.73
C THR A 79 14.54 -11.98 5.33
N GLU A 80 14.82 -11.41 6.51
CA GLU A 80 13.92 -10.43 7.13
C GLU A 80 13.61 -9.24 6.22
N THR A 81 14.61 -8.78 5.44
CA THR A 81 14.44 -7.71 4.46
C THR A 81 13.49 -8.12 3.33
N GLN A 82 13.62 -9.33 2.78
CA GLN A 82 12.70 -9.84 1.75
C GLN A 82 11.27 -9.94 2.28
N ILE A 83 11.09 -10.46 3.51
CA ILE A 83 9.77 -10.54 4.16
C ILE A 83 9.16 -9.14 4.32
N GLN A 84 9.97 -8.17 4.75
CA GLN A 84 9.54 -6.78 4.91
C GLN A 84 9.14 -6.14 3.57
N ILE A 85 9.93 -6.35 2.51
CA ILE A 85 9.60 -5.89 1.16
C ILE A 85 8.24 -6.43 0.71
N ILE A 86 8.00 -7.74 0.87
CA ILE A 86 6.71 -8.35 0.50
C ILE A 86 5.58 -7.69 1.31
N LYS A 87 5.75 -7.55 2.63
CA LYS A 87 4.75 -6.94 3.50
C LYS A 87 4.42 -5.50 3.10
N ASP A 88 5.44 -4.72 2.78
CA ASP A 88 5.25 -3.31 2.44
C ASP A 88 4.64 -3.15 1.04
N THR A 89 5.06 -3.95 0.07
CA THR A 89 4.57 -3.85 -1.31
C THR A 89 3.20 -4.45 -1.54
N THR A 90 2.75 -5.35 -0.68
CA THR A 90 1.51 -6.13 -0.94
C THR A 90 0.37 -5.81 0.00
N ARG A 91 0.43 -4.69 0.73
CA ARG A 91 -0.67 -4.16 1.56
C ARG A 91 -1.04 -2.76 1.11
N TYR A 92 -2.24 -2.31 1.49
CA TYR A 92 -2.63 -0.92 1.34
C TYR A 92 -1.74 -0.02 2.19
N GLN A 93 -1.12 0.97 1.55
CA GLN A 93 -0.34 2.01 2.21
C GLN A 93 -1.02 3.36 2.02
N TYR A 94 -0.67 4.32 2.88
CA TYR A 94 -1.29 5.64 2.88
C TYR A 94 -0.21 6.71 2.95
N GLY A 95 -0.35 7.76 2.13
CA GLY A 95 0.53 8.92 2.15
C GLY A 95 1.86 8.74 1.43
N LEU A 96 2.02 7.67 0.64
CA LEU A 96 3.18 7.47 -0.24
C LEU A 96 2.73 7.58 -1.69
N THR A 97 3.59 8.13 -2.54
CA THR A 97 3.35 8.27 -3.98
C THR A 97 3.72 7.01 -4.75
N ALA A 98 4.71 6.26 -4.25
CA ALA A 98 5.17 5.00 -4.82
C ALA A 98 5.53 3.94 -3.76
N HIS A 99 5.53 2.68 -4.16
CA HIS A 99 6.00 1.59 -3.29
C HIS A 99 7.51 1.72 -3.06
N LEU A 100 7.93 1.49 -1.81
CA LEU A 100 9.34 1.58 -1.40
C LEU A 100 9.95 2.98 -1.62
N GLU A 101 9.14 4.03 -1.66
CA GLU A 101 9.57 5.42 -1.88
C GLU A 101 10.76 5.84 -1.00
N PRO A 102 10.77 5.64 0.34
CA PRO A 102 11.94 6.00 1.16
C PRO A 102 13.22 5.24 0.82
N ALA A 103 13.11 4.05 0.22
CA ALA A 103 14.28 3.30 -0.24
C ALA A 103 14.75 3.79 -1.62
N LEU A 104 13.82 4.13 -2.52
CA LEU A 104 14.13 4.70 -3.83
C LEU A 104 14.78 6.09 -3.69
N GLU A 105 14.27 6.93 -2.78
CA GLU A 105 14.86 8.23 -2.43
C GLU A 105 16.31 8.08 -1.94
N LYS A 106 16.56 7.13 -1.01
CA LYS A 106 17.93 6.84 -0.52
C LYS A 106 18.87 6.33 -1.61
N LEU A 107 18.34 5.66 -2.63
CA LEU A 107 19.11 5.22 -3.79
C LEU A 107 19.31 6.36 -4.82
N GLY A 108 18.69 7.53 -4.60
CA GLY A 108 18.66 8.63 -5.57
C GLY A 108 17.98 8.22 -6.87
N LEU A 109 16.92 7.40 -6.76
CA LEU A 109 16.05 6.98 -7.88
C LEU A 109 14.78 7.83 -7.86
N GLU A 110 14.97 9.12 -8.05
CA GLU A 110 13.93 10.15 -8.12
C GLU A 110 14.09 10.89 -9.45
N SER A 111 12.98 11.22 -10.11
CA SER A 111 13.00 12.02 -11.34
C SER A 111 13.48 13.43 -11.03
N GLU A 112 14.47 13.90 -11.79
CA GLU A 112 14.99 15.27 -11.66
C GLU A 112 13.97 16.34 -12.10
N GLU A 113 12.98 15.96 -12.92
CA GLU A 113 12.01 16.90 -13.49
C GLU A 113 10.85 17.18 -12.52
N ASP A 114 10.27 16.14 -11.91
CA ASP A 114 9.03 16.25 -11.14
C ASP A 114 9.08 15.62 -9.74
N GLY A 115 10.23 15.08 -9.32
CA GLY A 115 10.38 14.43 -8.01
C GLY A 115 9.65 13.09 -7.89
N THR A 116 9.20 12.50 -9.00
CA THR A 116 8.49 11.22 -8.96
C THR A 116 9.41 10.03 -8.87
N HIS A 117 8.92 8.98 -8.20
CA HIS A 117 9.65 7.74 -8.01
C HIS A 117 9.17 6.65 -8.98
N PRO A 118 10.04 5.69 -9.35
CA PRO A 118 9.65 4.53 -10.13
C PRO A 118 8.49 3.77 -9.48
N LYS A 119 7.47 3.42 -10.27
CA LYS A 119 6.30 2.70 -9.79
C LYS A 119 6.53 1.20 -9.87
N LEU A 120 6.34 0.51 -8.75
CA LEU A 120 6.35 -0.96 -8.71
C LEU A 120 5.13 -1.51 -9.46
N LEU A 121 5.37 -2.17 -10.58
CA LEU A 121 4.35 -2.75 -11.45
C LEU A 121 3.92 -4.14 -10.99
N ASN A 122 4.86 -4.95 -10.50
CA ASN A 122 4.59 -6.26 -9.94
C ASN A 122 5.74 -6.74 -9.03
N LEU A 123 5.40 -7.68 -8.16
CA LEU A 123 6.33 -8.47 -7.35
C LEU A 123 6.15 -9.94 -7.73
N LYS A 124 7.27 -10.66 -7.88
CA LYS A 124 7.30 -12.10 -8.09
C LYS A 124 8.32 -12.75 -7.15
N GLU A 125 7.88 -13.72 -6.38
CA GLU A 125 8.75 -14.64 -5.66
C GLU A 125 9.22 -15.72 -6.64
N THR A 126 10.52 -16.05 -6.63
CA THR A 126 11.09 -17.03 -7.55
C THR A 126 12.34 -17.69 -6.97
N LEU A 127 12.91 -18.63 -7.72
CA LEU A 127 14.17 -19.28 -7.41
C LEU A 127 15.22 -18.84 -8.43
N ILE A 128 16.34 -18.30 -7.94
CA ILE A 128 17.51 -18.00 -8.75
C ILE A 128 18.64 -18.87 -8.22
N ASP A 129 19.19 -19.73 -9.07
CA ASP A 129 20.26 -20.68 -8.70
C ASP A 129 19.93 -21.53 -7.45
N GLY A 130 18.65 -21.89 -7.30
CA GLY A 130 18.14 -22.68 -6.17
C GLY A 130 17.91 -21.91 -4.86
N ALA A 131 18.21 -20.60 -4.83
CA ALA A 131 17.99 -19.74 -3.69
C ALA A 131 16.70 -18.92 -3.85
N TYR A 132 16.03 -18.63 -2.73
CA TYR A 132 14.85 -17.78 -2.71
C TYR A 132 15.18 -16.33 -3.11
N ALA A 133 14.46 -15.82 -4.10
CA ALA A 133 14.66 -14.48 -4.65
C ALA A 133 13.33 -13.74 -4.83
N LEU A 134 13.42 -12.41 -4.76
CA LEU A 134 12.33 -11.50 -5.11
C LEU A 134 12.70 -10.75 -6.39
N LEU A 135 11.81 -10.82 -7.38
CA LEU A 135 11.87 -10.03 -8.59
C LEU A 135 10.87 -8.88 -8.45
N LEU A 136 11.38 -7.65 -8.49
CA LEU A 136 10.59 -6.42 -8.44
C LEU A 136 10.66 -5.73 -9.81
N THR A 137 9.51 -5.55 -10.46
CA THR A 137 9.45 -4.88 -11.76
C THR A 137 9.03 -3.43 -11.57
N PHE A 138 9.91 -2.49 -11.86
CA PHE A 138 9.62 -1.06 -11.79
C PHE A 138 9.40 -0.45 -13.17
N GLY A 139 8.50 0.52 -13.26
CA GLY A 139 8.30 1.37 -14.43
C GLY A 139 8.57 2.83 -14.08
N SER A 140 9.30 3.52 -14.95
CA SER A 140 9.53 4.97 -14.89
C SER A 140 9.61 5.51 -16.31
N LEU A 141 9.21 6.77 -16.49
CA LEU A 141 9.35 7.50 -17.76
C LEU A 141 10.73 8.15 -17.88
N ASP A 142 11.24 8.69 -16.76
CA ASP A 142 12.41 9.57 -16.78
C ASP A 142 13.68 8.87 -16.28
N ILE A 143 13.52 7.84 -15.44
CA ILE A 143 14.66 7.12 -14.87
C ILE A 143 15.04 5.95 -15.78
N THR A 144 16.16 6.10 -16.48
CA THR A 144 16.66 5.12 -17.45
C THR A 144 17.28 3.89 -16.78
N TYR A 145 17.35 2.78 -17.53
CA TYR A 145 18.01 1.56 -17.08
C TYR A 145 19.49 1.76 -16.71
N GLU A 146 20.21 2.63 -17.40
CA GLU A 146 21.63 2.89 -17.08
C GLU A 146 21.78 3.56 -15.71
N THR A 147 20.88 4.49 -15.36
CA THR A 147 20.81 5.10 -14.03
C THR A 147 20.62 4.03 -12.94
N TRP A 148 19.68 3.09 -13.15
CA TRP A 148 19.46 1.96 -12.24
C TRP A 148 20.73 1.11 -12.04
N LYS A 149 21.44 0.83 -13.14
CA LYS A 149 22.65 0.01 -13.13
C LYS A 149 23.82 0.70 -12.45
N GLU A 150 23.94 2.02 -12.59
CA GLU A 150 24.95 2.82 -11.89
C GLU A 150 24.72 2.79 -10.38
N LYS A 151 23.48 3.06 -9.94
CA LYS A 151 23.11 3.04 -8.51
C LYS A 151 23.28 1.65 -7.89
N GLY A 152 22.94 0.59 -8.62
CA GLY A 152 23.09 -0.79 -8.14
C GLY A 152 24.54 -1.26 -7.94
N ARG A 153 25.53 -0.54 -8.47
CA ARG A 153 26.97 -0.85 -8.30
C ARG A 153 27.61 -0.15 -7.11
N GLN A 154 26.96 0.87 -6.55
CA GLN A 154 27.44 1.56 -5.36
C GLN A 154 27.13 0.67 -4.15
N LYS A 155 28.16 -0.04 -3.66
CA LYS A 155 28.14 -0.82 -2.41
C LYS A 155 28.58 0.03 -1.23
#